data_AF-A0A969MZK9-F1
#
_entry.id   AF-A0A969MZK9-F1
#
_cell.length_a   1.000
_cell.length_b   1.000
_cell.length_c   1.000
_cell.angle_alpha   90.00
_cell.angle_beta   90.00
_cell.angle_gamma   90.00
#
_symmetry.space_group_name_H-M   'P 1'
#
loop_
_entity.id
_entity.type
_entity.pdbx_description
1 polymer ?
#
loop_
_entity_poly.entity_id
_entity_poly.type
_entity_poly.pdbx_seq_one_letter_code
_entity_poly.pdbx_strand_id
1 'polypeptide(L)'
;MRTQFQYKLVYRASDHRDVETAFVETDEERVTVRDPRPNKRTLSVVSNLDWATVERALVDLMYEDPENDVFADASFEFNADENASKNFVVDLVNPSRRQIAYQVTILFKNGRLLEVPRSLTNDRRIILRSNMRGHRIITVRPRPVDFASKRLREIQVELRYEDMNEGLSFSELVSLLSRHEQGSFEFDYADDQIAYEYRVTYWYLNGMTRSTGWNIAKATDLFIPVA
;
A
#
# COMPACT_ATOMS: atom_id res chain seq x y z
N MET A 1 38.17 13.97 -34.89
CA MET A 1 38.43 14.31 -33.48
C MET A 1 37.17 13.96 -32.71
N ARG A 2 37.24 13.10 -31.68
CA ARG A 2 36.14 12.96 -30.73
C ARG A 2 36.33 14.00 -29.64
N THR A 3 35.37 14.89 -29.48
CA THR A 3 35.39 15.92 -28.43
C THR A 3 34.97 15.24 -27.12
N GLN A 4 35.90 15.14 -26.17
CA GLN A 4 35.59 14.73 -24.80
C GLN A 4 35.15 15.95 -23.99
N PHE A 5 34.13 15.78 -23.16
CA PHE A 5 33.69 16.81 -22.22
C PHE A 5 33.22 16.18 -20.91
N GLN A 6 33.11 17.02 -19.88
CA GLN A 6 32.59 16.64 -18.58
C GLN A 6 31.23 17.30 -18.35
N TYR A 7 30.32 16.58 -17.72
CA TYR A 7 29.05 17.14 -17.25
C TYR A 7 28.74 16.68 -15.82
N LYS A 8 27.97 17.47 -15.08
CA LYS A 8 27.31 17.04 -13.84
C LYS A 8 25.83 17.37 -13.94
N LEU A 9 24.98 16.60 -13.27
CA LEU A 9 23.55 16.85 -13.21
C LEU A 9 23.21 17.49 -11.87
N VAL A 10 22.37 18.53 -11.91
CA VAL A 10 21.82 19.19 -10.74
C VAL A 10 20.31 19.06 -10.84
N TYR A 11 19.72 18.27 -9.95
CA TYR A 11 18.28 18.08 -9.89
C TYR A 11 17.72 18.98 -8.80
N ARG A 12 16.70 19.78 -9.11
CA ARG A 12 15.94 20.48 -8.08
C ARG A 12 14.81 19.57 -7.61
N ALA A 13 14.90 19.11 -6.37
CA ALA A 13 13.83 18.35 -5.75
C ALA A 13 12.63 19.25 -5.41
N SER A 14 11.48 18.64 -5.16
CA SER A 14 10.22 19.32 -4.81
C SER A 14 10.30 20.14 -3.53
N ASP A 15 11.28 19.87 -2.68
CA ASP A 15 11.62 20.60 -1.45
C ASP A 15 12.57 21.79 -1.68
N HIS A 16 12.80 22.17 -2.94
CA HIS A 16 13.72 23.22 -3.38
C HIS A 16 15.21 22.98 -3.05
N ARG A 17 15.61 21.77 -2.64
CA ARG A 17 17.02 21.40 -2.50
C ARG A 17 17.58 20.92 -3.83
N ASP A 18 18.84 21.29 -4.09
CA ASP A 18 19.56 20.85 -5.27
C ASP A 18 20.34 19.56 -4.94
N VAL A 19 20.10 18.49 -5.70
CA VAL A 19 20.84 17.23 -5.67
C VAL A 19 21.87 17.26 -6.79
N GLU A 20 23.15 17.34 -6.44
CA GLU A 20 24.25 17.33 -7.41
C GLU A 20 24.84 15.93 -7.57
N THR A 21 25.15 15.54 -8.81
CA THR A 21 25.96 14.36 -9.11
C THR A 21 27.45 14.72 -9.19
N ALA A 22 28.32 13.70 -9.12
CA ALA A 22 29.71 13.87 -9.53
C ALA A 22 29.82 14.22 -11.02
N PHE A 23 30.94 14.84 -11.41
CA PHE A 23 31.27 15.03 -12.82
C PHE A 23 31.49 13.67 -13.51
N VAL A 24 30.96 13.55 -14.71
CA VAL A 24 31.09 12.39 -15.58
C VAL A 24 31.78 12.83 -16.88
N GLU A 25 32.87 12.17 -17.24
CA GLU A 25 33.53 12.31 -18.54
C GLU A 25 32.77 11.52 -19.61
N THR A 26 32.61 12.10 -20.79
CA THR A 26 32.00 11.42 -21.93
C THR A 26 32.59 11.90 -23.26
N ASP A 27 32.64 11.00 -24.24
CA ASP A 27 32.90 11.30 -25.66
C ASP A 27 31.65 11.10 -26.52
N GLU A 28 30.48 10.89 -25.89
CA GLU A 28 29.19 10.77 -26.58
C GLU A 28 28.69 12.13 -27.08
N GLU A 29 28.13 12.17 -28.28
CA GLU A 29 27.56 13.40 -28.85
C GLU A 29 26.27 13.86 -28.14
N ARG A 30 25.72 13.05 -27.23
CA ARG A 30 24.48 13.33 -26.49
C ARG A 30 24.59 12.88 -25.04
N VAL A 31 24.35 13.79 -24.10
CA VAL A 31 24.12 13.44 -22.69
C VAL A 31 22.66 13.05 -22.49
N THR A 32 22.40 11.82 -22.04
CA THR A 32 21.05 11.39 -21.65
C THR A 32 20.82 11.68 -20.17
N VAL A 33 20.02 12.70 -19.86
CA VAL A 33 19.58 12.97 -18.48
C VAL A 33 18.53 11.94 -18.10
N ARG A 34 18.91 10.95 -17.28
CA ARG A 34 17.98 9.94 -16.77
C ARG A 34 17.20 10.51 -15.59
N ASP A 35 15.94 10.08 -15.44
CA ASP A 35 15.15 10.33 -14.24
C ASP A 35 15.96 9.88 -13.02
N PRO A 36 16.25 10.78 -12.04
CA PRO A 36 17.01 10.42 -10.86
C PRO A 36 16.28 9.40 -9.97
N ARG A 37 14.98 9.19 -10.17
CA ARG A 37 14.12 8.25 -9.44
C ARG A 37 13.37 7.34 -10.43
N PRO A 38 14.07 6.41 -11.11
CA PRO A 38 13.47 5.61 -12.18
C PRO A 38 12.41 4.61 -11.68
N ASN A 39 12.43 4.27 -10.39
CA ASN A 39 11.44 3.39 -9.79
C ASN A 39 10.17 4.18 -9.47
N LYS A 40 9.12 3.91 -10.22
CA LYS A 40 7.79 4.49 -9.99
C LYS A 40 6.81 3.43 -9.54
N ARG A 41 5.85 3.83 -8.72
CA ARG A 41 4.64 3.07 -8.46
C ARG A 41 3.50 3.72 -9.23
N THR A 42 2.86 2.96 -10.10
CA THR A 42 1.65 3.39 -10.82
C THR A 42 0.43 2.63 -10.30
N LEU A 43 -0.59 3.37 -9.90
CA LEU A 43 -1.92 2.88 -9.58
C LEU A 43 -2.90 3.37 -10.66
N SER A 44 -3.58 2.44 -11.32
CA SER A 44 -4.61 2.77 -12.30
C SER A 44 -6.00 2.75 -11.66
N VAL A 45 -6.76 3.82 -11.80
CA VAL A 45 -8.15 3.91 -11.36
C VAL A 45 -9.04 3.78 -12.59
N VAL A 46 -9.82 2.71 -12.62
CA VAL A 46 -10.70 2.36 -13.74
C VAL A 46 -12.14 2.53 -13.30
N SER A 47 -12.93 3.28 -14.07
CA SER A 47 -14.35 3.40 -13.82
C SER A 47 -15.10 2.18 -14.38
N ASN A 48 -15.88 1.51 -13.54
CA ASN A 48 -16.84 0.47 -13.95
C ASN A 48 -18.21 0.78 -13.33
N LEU A 49 -18.71 1.97 -13.65
CA LEU A 49 -19.93 2.56 -13.10
C LEU A 49 -21.01 2.63 -14.18
N ASP A 50 -22.26 2.46 -13.76
CA ASP A 50 -23.41 2.68 -14.63
C ASP A 50 -23.76 4.17 -14.66
N TRP A 51 -23.33 4.87 -15.72
CA TRP A 51 -23.57 6.29 -15.92
C TRP A 51 -25.03 6.65 -16.21
N ALA A 52 -25.92 5.67 -16.40
CA ALA A 52 -27.36 5.94 -16.42
C ALA A 52 -27.85 6.39 -15.03
N THR A 53 -27.30 5.80 -13.96
CA THR A 53 -27.70 6.02 -12.56
C THR A 53 -26.71 6.86 -11.76
N VAL A 54 -25.43 6.80 -12.11
CA VAL A 54 -24.34 7.58 -11.49
C VAL A 54 -24.20 8.92 -12.19
N GLU A 55 -24.09 9.99 -11.39
CA GLU A 55 -23.79 11.34 -11.87
C GLU A 55 -22.28 11.57 -11.95
N ARG A 56 -21.57 11.23 -10.86
CA ARG A 56 -20.12 11.45 -10.73
C ARG A 56 -19.52 10.50 -9.70
N ALA A 57 -18.25 10.17 -9.87
CA ALA A 57 -17.42 9.57 -8.83
C ALA A 57 -16.16 10.40 -8.59
N LEU A 58 -15.78 10.55 -7.33
CA LEU A 58 -14.57 11.21 -6.86
C LEU A 58 -13.69 10.17 -6.19
N VAL A 59 -12.39 10.19 -6.48
CA VAL A 59 -11.40 9.30 -5.90
C VAL A 59 -10.23 10.13 -5.41
N ASP A 60 -10.12 10.25 -4.10
CA ASP A 60 -8.98 10.89 -3.44
C ASP A 60 -7.93 9.83 -3.15
N LEU A 61 -6.68 10.11 -3.52
CA LEU A 61 -5.54 9.21 -3.45
C LEU A 61 -4.44 9.86 -2.64
N MET A 62 -3.74 9.08 -1.83
CA MET A 62 -2.61 9.56 -1.04
C MET A 62 -1.53 8.48 -0.89
N TYR A 63 -0.28 8.92 -1.05
CA TYR A 63 0.91 8.12 -0.84
C TYR A 63 1.88 8.87 0.08
N GLU A 64 2.44 8.16 1.06
CA GLU A 64 3.35 8.72 2.06
C GLU A 64 4.56 7.79 2.28
N ASP A 65 5.76 8.34 2.10
CA ASP A 65 7.04 7.77 2.51
C ASP A 65 7.85 8.84 3.26
N PRO A 66 7.49 9.12 4.52
CA PRO A 66 8.09 10.20 5.31
C PRO A 66 9.58 10.00 5.59
N GLU A 67 10.07 8.75 5.61
CA GLU A 67 11.49 8.44 5.81
C GLU A 67 12.35 8.90 4.62
N ASN A 68 11.74 9.03 3.44
CA ASN A 68 12.41 9.44 2.20
C ASN A 68 11.89 10.78 1.66
N ASP A 69 11.10 11.52 2.45
CA ASP A 69 10.52 12.82 2.09
C ASP A 69 9.71 12.77 0.78
N VAL A 70 8.91 11.70 0.60
CA VAL A 70 8.01 11.56 -0.55
C VAL A 70 6.55 11.58 -0.07
N PHE A 71 5.82 12.57 -0.55
CA PHE A 71 4.39 12.72 -0.34
C PHE A 71 3.73 13.05 -1.67
N ALA A 72 2.61 12.41 -1.95
CA ALA A 72 1.83 12.70 -3.14
C ALA A 72 0.34 12.46 -2.87
N ASP A 73 -0.49 13.36 -3.38
CA ASP A 73 -1.94 13.25 -3.36
C ASP A 73 -2.51 13.58 -4.75
N ALA A 74 -3.70 13.07 -5.02
CA ALA A 74 -4.46 13.40 -6.22
C ALA A 74 -5.96 13.16 -6.01
N SER A 75 -6.79 13.99 -6.63
CA SER A 75 -8.23 13.78 -6.72
C SER A 75 -8.63 13.54 -8.17
N PHE A 76 -9.25 12.39 -8.44
CA PHE A 76 -9.78 12.04 -9.74
C PHE A 76 -11.29 12.11 -9.75
N GLU A 77 -11.82 12.89 -10.70
CA GLU A 77 -13.24 12.87 -11.03
C GLU A 77 -13.51 11.96 -12.22
N PHE A 78 -14.62 11.23 -12.17
CA PHE A 78 -15.17 10.46 -13.29
C PHE A 78 -16.65 10.80 -13.47
N ASN A 79 -17.08 10.93 -14.72
CA ASN A 79 -18.48 11.12 -15.10
C ASN A 79 -18.73 10.46 -16.48
N ALA A 80 -19.95 10.61 -17.02
CA ALA A 80 -20.32 9.98 -18.30
C ALA A 80 -19.39 10.39 -19.46
N ASP A 81 -18.94 11.65 -19.49
CA ASP A 81 -18.09 12.22 -20.53
C ASP A 81 -16.60 11.99 -20.24
N GLU A 82 -16.23 11.85 -18.96
CA GLU A 82 -14.86 11.63 -18.48
C GLU A 82 -14.75 10.31 -17.69
N ASN A 83 -14.85 9.19 -18.40
CA ASN A 83 -14.83 7.85 -17.79
C ASN A 83 -13.54 7.04 -18.04
N ALA A 84 -12.60 7.60 -18.81
CA ALA A 84 -11.32 6.97 -19.14
C ALA A 84 -10.50 6.69 -17.87
N SER A 85 -9.70 5.62 -17.90
CA SER A 85 -8.84 5.26 -16.76
C SER A 85 -7.82 6.35 -16.46
N LYS A 86 -7.59 6.63 -15.17
CA LYS A 86 -6.64 7.64 -14.70
C LYS A 86 -5.51 6.96 -13.92
N ASN A 87 -4.29 7.47 -14.05
CA ASN A 87 -3.11 6.90 -13.41
C ASN A 87 -2.55 7.84 -12.36
N PHE A 88 -2.40 7.34 -11.15
CA PHE A 88 -1.64 7.99 -10.08
C PHE A 88 -0.24 7.39 -10.04
N VAL A 89 0.77 8.24 -10.20
CA VAL A 89 2.17 7.83 -10.33
C VAL A 89 2.98 8.53 -9.25
N VAL A 90 3.72 7.75 -8.47
CA VAL A 90 4.56 8.25 -7.37
C VAL A 90 5.97 7.68 -7.46
N ASP A 91 6.93 8.40 -6.91
CA ASP A 91 8.29 7.92 -6.73
C ASP A 91 8.31 6.82 -5.67
N LEU A 92 8.87 5.66 -6.03
CA LEU A 92 9.02 4.54 -5.12
C LEU A 92 10.47 4.45 -4.67
N VAL A 93 10.84 5.27 -3.67
CA VAL A 93 12.19 5.30 -3.10
C VAL A 93 12.42 4.07 -2.22
N ASN A 94 11.48 3.77 -1.32
CA ASN A 94 11.47 2.50 -0.59
C ASN A 94 10.59 1.45 -1.31
N PRO A 95 11.17 0.38 -1.88
CA PRO A 95 10.40 -0.65 -2.60
C PRO A 95 9.36 -1.39 -1.75
N SER A 96 9.50 -1.38 -0.42
CA SER A 96 8.54 -2.04 0.49
C SER A 96 7.35 -1.14 0.85
N ARG A 97 7.43 0.18 0.62
CA ARG A 97 6.33 1.12 0.87
C ARG A 97 5.51 1.31 -0.40
N ARG A 98 4.65 0.34 -0.73
CA ARG A 98 3.86 0.35 -1.98
C ARG A 98 2.39 0.69 -1.78
N GLN A 99 1.99 0.80 -0.52
CA GLN A 99 0.61 0.99 -0.10
C GLN A 99 0.14 2.40 -0.43
N ILE A 100 -1.02 2.50 -1.08
CA ILE A 100 -1.67 3.76 -1.41
C ILE A 100 -2.99 3.81 -0.62
N ALA A 101 -3.23 4.93 0.04
CA ALA A 101 -4.52 5.21 0.66
C ALA A 101 -5.47 5.83 -0.37
N TYR A 102 -6.75 5.49 -0.29
CA TYR A 102 -7.76 6.07 -1.17
C TYR A 102 -9.11 6.21 -0.47
N GLN A 103 -9.91 7.15 -0.93
CA GLN A 103 -11.31 7.33 -0.53
C GLN A 103 -12.16 7.55 -1.78
N VAL A 104 -13.32 6.92 -1.85
CA VAL A 104 -14.21 7.02 -3.02
C VAL A 104 -15.55 7.59 -2.60
N THR A 105 -16.02 8.59 -3.33
CA THR A 105 -17.37 9.13 -3.18
C THR A 105 -18.11 9.00 -4.50
N ILE A 106 -19.29 8.38 -4.50
CA ILE A 106 -20.13 8.21 -5.69
C ILE A 106 -21.44 8.98 -5.48
N LEU A 107 -21.69 9.96 -6.33
CA LEU A 107 -22.94 10.70 -6.40
C LEU A 107 -23.85 10.07 -7.47
N PHE A 108 -25.04 9.67 -7.05
CA PHE A 108 -26.07 9.15 -7.93
C PHE A 108 -26.99 10.29 -8.40
N LYS A 109 -27.57 10.19 -9.59
CA LYS A 109 -28.48 11.22 -10.16
C LYS A 109 -29.76 11.44 -9.34
N ASN A 110 -30.09 10.51 -8.45
CA ASN A 110 -31.21 10.64 -7.52
C ASN A 110 -30.83 11.42 -6.24
N GLY A 111 -29.62 11.97 -6.16
CA GLY A 111 -29.09 12.69 -5.01
C GLY A 111 -28.53 11.80 -3.89
N ARG A 112 -28.58 10.47 -4.03
CA ARG A 112 -27.93 9.56 -3.07
C ARG A 112 -26.41 9.68 -3.17
N LEU A 113 -25.73 9.56 -2.04
CA LEU A 113 -24.28 9.41 -1.95
C LEU A 113 -23.92 8.00 -1.47
N LEU A 114 -22.87 7.43 -2.05
CA LEU A 114 -22.13 6.32 -1.46
C LEU A 114 -20.73 6.83 -1.15
N GLU A 115 -20.41 6.88 0.14
CA GLU A 115 -19.05 7.13 0.62
C GLU A 115 -18.42 5.80 0.99
N VAL A 116 -17.35 5.44 0.29
CA VAL A 116 -16.53 4.28 0.62
C VAL A 116 -15.54 4.71 1.69
N PRO A 117 -15.49 4.04 2.86
CA PRO A 117 -14.55 4.38 3.92
C PRO A 117 -13.09 4.39 3.46
N ARG A 118 -12.24 5.11 4.19
CA ARG A 118 -10.82 5.29 3.83
C ARG A 118 -10.10 3.96 3.71
N SER A 119 -9.68 3.65 2.51
CA SER A 119 -9.18 2.34 2.11
C SER A 119 -7.69 2.36 1.83
N LEU A 120 -7.10 1.18 1.77
CA LEU A 120 -5.69 0.97 1.46
C LEU A 120 -5.59 -0.01 0.30
N THR A 121 -4.52 0.06 -0.49
CA THR A 121 -4.29 -0.96 -1.54
C THR A 121 -2.81 -1.18 -1.80
N ASN A 122 -2.44 -2.44 -1.99
CA ASN A 122 -1.16 -2.86 -2.57
C ASN A 122 -1.30 -3.26 -4.05
N ASP A 123 -2.51 -3.20 -4.60
CA ASP A 123 -2.81 -3.53 -5.99
C ASP A 123 -2.43 -2.40 -6.94
N ARG A 124 -2.14 -2.77 -8.18
CA ARG A 124 -1.82 -1.81 -9.24
C ARG A 124 -3.06 -1.17 -9.85
N ARG A 125 -4.27 -1.56 -9.40
CA ARG A 125 -5.52 -1.11 -9.97
C ARG A 125 -6.64 -1.04 -8.94
N ILE A 126 -7.41 0.04 -8.98
CA ILE A 126 -8.73 0.14 -8.34
C ILE A 126 -9.78 0.12 -9.45
N ILE A 127 -10.84 -0.66 -9.27
CA ILE A 127 -12.00 -0.69 -10.18
C ILE A 127 -13.19 -0.11 -9.41
N LEU A 128 -13.66 1.07 -9.81
CA LEU A 128 -14.79 1.74 -9.18
C LEU A 128 -16.09 0.99 -9.45
N ARG A 129 -16.84 0.70 -8.41
CA ARG A 129 -18.15 0.02 -8.48
C ARG A 129 -19.11 0.63 -7.45
N SER A 130 -20.40 0.62 -7.76
CA SER A 130 -21.46 1.15 -6.87
C SER A 130 -21.73 0.27 -5.64
N ASN A 131 -21.03 -0.85 -5.48
CA ASN A 131 -21.10 -1.77 -4.34
C ASN A 131 -19.75 -1.91 -3.60
N MET A 132 -18.85 -0.94 -3.79
CA MET A 132 -17.56 -0.93 -3.09
C MET A 132 -17.76 -0.85 -1.58
N ARG A 133 -16.83 -1.48 -0.86
CA ARG A 133 -16.68 -1.42 0.59
C ARG A 133 -15.32 -0.82 0.91
N GLY A 134 -15.12 -0.42 2.17
CA GLY A 134 -13.80 -0.03 2.62
C GLY A 134 -12.85 -1.23 2.51
N HIS A 135 -11.58 -1.01 2.23
CA HIS A 135 -10.57 -2.06 2.14
C HIS A 135 -9.42 -1.80 3.12
N ARG A 136 -9.10 -2.78 3.95
CA ARG A 136 -8.08 -2.68 5.01
C ARG A 136 -6.94 -3.64 4.73
N ILE A 137 -5.73 -3.20 5.02
CA ILE A 137 -4.51 -4.02 4.97
C ILE A 137 -3.85 -3.95 6.34
N ILE A 138 -3.69 -5.10 6.98
CA ILE A 138 -2.92 -5.27 8.22
C ILE A 138 -1.55 -5.82 7.83
N THR A 139 -0.49 -5.07 8.14
CA THR A 139 0.87 -5.59 8.00
C THR A 139 1.21 -6.41 9.24
N VAL A 140 1.64 -7.65 9.04
CA VAL A 140 2.02 -8.57 10.12
C VAL A 140 3.53 -8.76 10.10
N ARG A 141 4.19 -8.45 11.20
CA ARG A 141 5.65 -8.59 11.32
C ARG A 141 6.09 -8.99 12.73
N PRO A 142 7.19 -9.73 12.88
CA PRO A 142 7.72 -10.03 14.19
C PRO A 142 8.35 -8.78 14.81
N ARG A 143 8.37 -8.70 16.15
CA ARG A 143 9.25 -7.75 16.83
C ARG A 143 10.72 -8.05 16.48
N PRO A 144 11.63 -7.06 16.54
CA PRO A 144 13.03 -7.23 16.15
C PRO A 144 13.78 -8.12 17.16
N VAL A 145 13.62 -9.44 17.04
CA VAL A 145 14.30 -10.46 17.85
C VAL A 145 14.84 -11.51 16.90
N ASP A 146 16.06 -11.96 17.17
CA ASP A 146 16.65 -13.06 16.39
C ASP A 146 15.94 -14.40 16.73
N PHE A 147 15.36 -15.03 15.72
CA PHE A 147 14.65 -16.31 15.85
C PHE A 147 15.60 -17.41 16.31
N ALA A 148 16.85 -17.41 15.84
CA ALA A 148 17.84 -18.41 16.22
C ALA A 148 18.15 -18.34 17.72
N SER A 149 18.34 -17.12 18.26
CA SER A 149 18.52 -16.89 19.70
C SER A 149 17.37 -17.44 20.57
N LYS A 150 16.16 -17.50 20.01
CA LYS A 150 14.94 -18.02 20.66
C LYS A 150 14.62 -19.47 20.30
N ARG A 151 15.47 -20.11 19.51
CA ARG A 151 15.26 -21.47 18.95
C ARG A 151 13.92 -21.59 18.22
N LEU A 152 13.47 -20.51 17.60
CA LEU A 152 12.26 -20.48 16.79
C LEU A 152 12.59 -20.93 15.36
N ARG A 153 11.73 -21.78 14.83
CA ARG A 153 11.72 -22.19 13.42
C ARG A 153 10.78 -21.29 12.61
N GLU A 154 9.62 -21.00 13.17
CA GLU A 154 8.52 -20.32 12.48
C GLU A 154 7.55 -19.73 13.52
N ILE A 155 6.95 -18.59 13.16
CA ILE A 155 5.77 -18.04 13.83
C ILE A 155 4.62 -18.07 12.83
N GLN A 156 3.53 -18.71 13.21
CA GLN A 156 2.28 -18.72 12.45
C GLN A 156 1.29 -17.78 13.12
N VAL A 157 0.68 -16.89 12.34
CA VAL A 157 -0.33 -15.94 12.79
C VAL A 157 -1.61 -16.23 12.02
N GLU A 158 -2.60 -16.75 12.73
CA GLU A 158 -3.96 -16.87 12.21
C GLU A 158 -4.67 -15.54 12.48
N LEU A 159 -5.21 -14.92 11.44
CA LEU A 159 -5.99 -13.68 11.53
C LEU A 159 -7.40 -13.94 11.03
N ARG A 160 -8.38 -13.27 11.63
CA ARG A 160 -9.76 -13.24 11.13
C ARG A 160 -10.45 -11.91 11.39
N TYR A 161 -11.33 -11.55 10.47
CA TYR A 161 -12.26 -10.42 10.58
C TYR A 161 -13.66 -10.90 10.21
N GLU A 162 -14.63 -10.62 11.07
CA GLU A 162 -16.02 -11.01 10.89
C GLU A 162 -16.93 -9.81 11.17
N ASP A 163 -17.82 -9.53 10.23
CA ASP A 163 -18.94 -8.60 10.38
C ASP A 163 -20.17 -9.27 9.78
N MET A 164 -20.88 -9.99 10.65
CA MET A 164 -22.02 -10.83 10.26
C MET A 164 -23.25 -10.01 9.85
N ASN A 165 -23.36 -8.75 10.30
CA ASN A 165 -24.44 -7.85 9.87
C ASN A 165 -24.29 -7.52 8.39
N GLU A 166 -23.04 -7.43 7.93
CA GLU A 166 -22.68 -7.07 6.57
C GLU A 166 -22.31 -8.29 5.70
N GLY A 167 -22.41 -9.50 6.27
CA GLY A 167 -22.10 -10.76 5.61
C GLY A 167 -20.61 -10.94 5.27
N LEU A 168 -19.73 -10.34 6.06
CA LEU A 168 -18.28 -10.37 5.86
C LEU A 168 -17.62 -11.38 6.79
N SER A 169 -16.78 -12.25 6.22
CA SER A 169 -15.93 -13.16 6.99
C SER A 169 -14.66 -13.43 6.19
N PHE A 170 -13.52 -13.09 6.78
CA PHE A 170 -12.20 -13.25 6.19
C PHE A 170 -11.28 -13.91 7.20
N SER A 171 -10.42 -14.80 6.74
CA SER A 171 -9.40 -15.43 7.56
C SER A 171 -8.15 -15.70 6.74
N GLU A 172 -6.98 -15.54 7.36
CA GLU A 172 -5.70 -15.77 6.70
C GLU A 172 -4.67 -16.35 7.69
N LEU A 173 -3.73 -17.13 7.17
CA LEU A 173 -2.59 -17.66 7.92
C LEU A 173 -1.30 -17.06 7.37
N VAL A 174 -0.62 -16.27 8.19
CA VAL A 174 0.68 -15.70 7.86
C VAL A 174 1.79 -16.51 8.54
N SER A 175 2.75 -16.99 7.77
CA SER A 175 3.98 -17.61 8.27
C SER A 175 5.13 -16.62 8.25
N LEU A 176 5.87 -16.54 9.36
CA LEU A 176 7.08 -15.75 9.52
C LEU A 176 8.23 -16.68 9.91
N LEU A 177 9.27 -16.76 9.09
CA LEU A 177 10.44 -17.62 9.24
C LEU A 177 11.66 -16.85 9.75
N SER A 178 11.61 -15.52 9.74
CA SER A 178 12.70 -14.68 10.26
C SER A 178 12.21 -13.33 10.75
N ARG A 179 13.09 -12.60 11.45
CA ARG A 179 12.84 -11.23 11.92
C ARG A 179 12.64 -10.18 10.82
N HIS A 180 12.94 -10.53 9.57
CA HIS A 180 12.83 -9.64 8.41
C HIS A 180 11.60 -9.96 7.55
N GLU A 181 10.88 -11.04 7.85
CA GLU A 181 9.69 -11.38 7.12
C GLU A 181 8.49 -10.54 7.56
N GLN A 182 7.59 -10.34 6.59
CA GLN A 182 6.33 -9.66 6.77
C GLN A 182 5.28 -10.39 5.95
N GLY A 183 4.04 -10.38 6.44
CA GLY A 183 2.85 -10.76 5.68
C GLY A 183 1.80 -9.66 5.73
N SER A 184 0.71 -9.86 5.00
CA SER A 184 -0.47 -9.03 5.09
C SER A 184 -1.70 -9.86 5.40
N PHE A 185 -2.70 -9.21 5.99
CA PHE A 185 -4.07 -9.69 6.06
C PHE A 185 -4.98 -8.59 5.51
N GLU A 186 -5.67 -8.91 4.43
CA GLU A 186 -6.46 -7.94 3.66
C GLU A 186 -7.94 -8.32 3.71
N PHE A 187 -8.81 -7.34 3.95
CA PHE A 187 -10.25 -7.58 4.03
C PHE A 187 -11.06 -6.33 3.73
N ASP A 188 -12.28 -6.55 3.25
CA ASP A 188 -13.26 -5.48 3.09
C ASP A 188 -14.00 -5.23 4.40
N TYR A 189 -14.46 -4.00 4.62
CA TYR A 189 -15.18 -3.57 5.82
C TYR A 189 -16.25 -2.52 5.49
N ALA A 190 -17.28 -2.42 6.32
CA ALA A 190 -18.41 -1.52 6.07
C ALA A 190 -18.30 -0.18 6.81
N ASP A 191 -17.75 -0.17 8.03
CA ASP A 191 -17.57 1.03 8.85
C ASP A 191 -16.20 1.11 9.53
N ASP A 192 -15.86 2.28 10.07
CA ASP A 192 -14.53 2.53 10.66
C ASP A 192 -14.29 1.83 12.01
N GLN A 193 -15.25 1.08 12.56
CA GLN A 193 -15.09 0.29 13.78
C GLN A 193 -14.43 -1.05 13.51
N ILE A 194 -13.20 -1.00 12.98
CA ILE A 194 -12.49 -2.20 12.57
C ILE A 194 -11.74 -2.78 13.76
N ALA A 195 -12.11 -4.02 14.11
CA ALA A 195 -11.36 -4.88 15.01
C ALA A 195 -11.25 -6.26 14.38
N TYR A 196 -10.03 -6.81 14.35
CA TYR A 196 -9.77 -8.15 13.88
C TYR A 196 -9.19 -8.98 15.02
N GLU A 197 -9.36 -10.29 14.93
CA GLU A 197 -8.81 -11.22 15.89
C GLU A 197 -7.58 -11.91 15.32
N TYR A 198 -6.64 -12.24 16.18
CA TYR A 198 -5.48 -13.03 15.80
C TYR A 198 -5.07 -14.01 16.89
N ARG A 199 -4.50 -15.13 16.46
CA ARG A 199 -3.86 -16.13 17.31
C ARG A 199 -2.47 -16.43 16.77
N VAL A 200 -1.50 -16.52 17.67
CA VAL A 200 -0.11 -16.82 17.34
C VAL A 200 0.26 -18.22 17.80
N THR A 201 0.90 -18.98 16.91
CA THR A 201 1.54 -20.27 17.18
C THR A 201 3.03 -20.19 16.90
N TYR A 202 3.84 -20.47 17.91
CA TYR A 202 5.30 -20.53 17.84
C TYR A 202 5.73 -21.98 17.63
N TRP A 203 6.51 -22.22 16.57
CA TRP A 203 7.13 -23.51 16.29
C TRP A 203 8.61 -23.44 16.62
N TYR A 204 9.07 -24.30 17.53
CA TYR A 204 10.47 -24.33 17.97
C TYR A 204 11.27 -25.39 17.20
N LEU A 205 12.58 -25.19 17.11
CA LEU A 205 13.52 -26.11 16.44
C LEU A 205 13.52 -27.52 17.03
N ASN A 206 13.15 -27.67 18.30
CA ASN A 206 13.05 -28.96 18.97
C ASN A 206 11.70 -29.67 18.76
N GLY A 207 10.84 -29.15 17.86
CA GLY A 207 9.53 -29.71 17.55
C GLY A 207 8.41 -29.34 18.52
N MET A 208 8.70 -28.60 19.59
CA MET A 208 7.65 -28.09 20.48
C MET A 208 6.86 -26.97 19.81
N THR A 209 5.61 -26.82 20.23
CA THR A 209 4.75 -25.71 19.85
C THR A 209 4.20 -24.98 21.07
N ARG A 210 3.95 -23.70 20.92
CA ARG A 210 3.21 -22.89 21.89
C ARG A 210 2.22 -22.02 21.16
N SER A 211 0.96 -22.03 21.57
CA SER A 211 -0.06 -21.15 21.00
C SER A 211 -0.60 -20.18 22.05
N THR A 212 -1.04 -19.03 21.58
CA THR A 212 -1.80 -18.06 22.36
C THR A 212 -3.30 -18.34 22.24
N GLY A 213 -4.12 -17.68 23.06
CA GLY A 213 -5.55 -17.54 22.76
C GLY A 213 -5.78 -16.52 21.63
N TRP A 214 -7.04 -16.36 21.22
CA TRP A 214 -7.43 -15.26 20.35
C TRP A 214 -7.26 -13.92 21.07
N ASN A 215 -6.69 -12.94 20.37
CA ASN A 215 -6.51 -11.57 20.83
C ASN A 215 -7.17 -10.63 19.82
N ILE A 216 -7.63 -9.47 20.29
CA ILE A 216 -8.26 -8.44 19.44
C ILE A 216 -7.25 -7.32 19.19
N ALA A 217 -7.18 -6.84 17.95
CA ALA A 217 -6.40 -5.68 17.57
C ALA A 217 -7.15 -4.76 16.61
N LYS A 218 -6.71 -3.50 16.55
CA LYS A 218 -7.24 -2.45 15.65
C LYS A 218 -6.17 -1.76 14.82
N ALA A 219 -4.89 -2.02 15.12
CA ALA A 219 -3.77 -1.38 14.45
C ALA A 219 -3.60 -1.94 13.04
N THR A 220 -3.21 -1.11 12.08
CA THR A 220 -2.86 -1.55 10.72
C THR A 220 -1.48 -2.19 10.64
N ASP A 221 -0.74 -2.19 11.74
CA ASP A 221 0.59 -2.75 11.87
C ASP A 221 0.65 -3.61 13.14
N LEU A 222 0.70 -4.92 12.93
CA LEU A 222 0.66 -5.93 13.97
C LEU A 222 2.07 -6.46 14.25
N PHE A 223 2.63 -6.03 15.38
CA PHE A 223 3.88 -6.57 15.89
C PHE A 223 3.65 -7.82 16.73
N ILE A 224 4.12 -8.96 16.23
CA ILE A 224 4.05 -10.22 16.96
C ILE A 224 5.17 -10.28 17.99
N PRO A 225 4.83 -10.42 19.30
CA PRO A 225 5.86 -10.61 20.32
C PRO A 225 6.62 -11.91 20.03
N VAL A 226 7.89 -11.94 20.39
CA VAL A 226 8.69 -13.17 20.31
C VAL A 226 8.85 -13.66 21.74
N ALA A 227 8.33 -14.87 22.02
CA ALA A 227 8.27 -15.46 23.36
C ALA A 227 9.66 -15.65 24.01
#